data_AF-A0A1B6HHB0-F1
#
_entry.id   AF-A0A1B6HHB0-F1
#
_cell.length_a   1.000
_cell.length_b   1.000
_cell.length_c   1.000
_cell.angle_alpha   90.00
_cell.angle_beta   90.00
_cell.angle_gamma   90.00
#
_symmetry.space_group_name_H-M   'P 1'
#
loop_
_entity.id
_entity.type
_entity.pdbx_description
1 polymer ?
#
loop_
_entity_poly.entity_id
_entity_poly.type
_entity_poly.pdbx_seq_one_letter_code
_entity_poly.pdbx_strand_id
1 'polypeptide(L)'
;FHLPEAIMLKLKPIFKSLSDPELLAKCLKGKSQNPNESLNNLIWSRIPKRTFVRLHTLTFGAHDAVLSFNEGFSSKCKILEGLGLEVGSNMLAAMKKMDLDRLRKAEKAMTDLEKKSDKAGH
;
A
#
# COMPACT_ATOMS: atom_id res chain seq x y z
N PHE A 1 13.94 34.69 4.37
CA PHE A 1 12.52 34.36 4.15
C PHE A 1 11.68 35.08 5.20
N HIS A 2 10.77 35.97 4.81
CA HIS A 2 9.77 36.55 5.70
C HIS A 2 8.40 36.12 5.20
N LEU A 3 7.70 35.32 6.02
CA LEU A 3 6.32 34.94 5.74
C LEU A 3 5.39 36.07 6.19
N PRO A 4 4.43 36.51 5.34
CA PRO A 4 3.45 37.51 5.73
C PRO A 4 2.67 37.09 6.99
N GLU A 5 2.36 38.08 7.84
CA GLU A 5 1.75 37.86 9.15
C GLU A 5 0.40 37.12 9.07
N ALA A 6 -0.41 37.45 8.07
CA ALA A 6 -1.68 36.78 7.79
C ALA A 6 -1.51 35.27 7.52
N ILE A 7 -0.43 34.89 6.84
CA ILE A 7 -0.12 33.47 6.57
C ILE A 7 0.37 32.80 7.85
N MET A 8 1.21 33.48 8.64
CA MET A 8 1.71 32.96 9.90
C MET A 8 0.59 32.72 10.93
N LEU A 9 -0.42 33.60 10.97
CA LEU A 9 -1.61 33.43 11.81
C LEU A 9 -2.43 32.19 11.45
N LYS A 10 -2.45 31.81 10.17
CA LYS A 10 -3.11 30.57 9.73
C LYS A 10 -2.25 29.32 9.95
N LEU A 11 -0.94 29.43 9.74
CA LEU A 11 -0.02 28.30 9.87
C LEU A 11 0.28 27.89 11.32
N LYS A 12 0.47 28.85 12.22
CA LYS A 12 0.80 28.58 13.63
C LYS A 12 -0.16 27.58 14.31
N PRO A 13 -1.49 27.73 14.25
CA PRO A 13 -2.39 26.78 14.89
C PRO A 13 -2.32 25.38 14.26
N ILE A 14 -2.13 25.29 12.94
CA ILE A 14 -1.95 24.02 12.22
C ILE A 14 -0.67 23.34 12.69
N PHE A 15 0.45 24.06 12.70
CA PHE A 15 1.73 23.52 13.16
C PHE A 15 1.69 23.08 14.61
N LYS A 16 1.04 23.86 15.48
CA LYS A 16 0.86 23.52 16.89
C LYS A 16 0.00 22.26 17.07
N SER A 17 -1.08 22.14 16.30
CA SER A 17 -1.92 20.93 16.28
C SER A 17 -1.17 19.71 15.74
N LEU A 18 -0.31 19.89 14.73
CA LEU A 18 0.49 18.81 14.15
C LEU A 18 1.67 18.40 15.04
N SER A 19 2.07 19.26 15.97
CA SER A 19 3.12 19.02 16.95
C SER A 19 2.60 18.43 18.26
N ASP A 20 1.32 18.02 18.29
CA ASP A 20 0.72 17.33 19.43
C ASP A 20 1.49 16.03 19.74
N PRO A 21 1.98 15.83 20.97
CA PRO A 21 2.79 14.66 21.31
C PRO A 21 2.07 13.32 21.12
N GLU A 22 0.75 13.24 21.31
CA GLU A 22 0.00 12.01 21.07
C GLU A 22 -0.14 11.71 19.57
N LEU A 23 -0.33 12.76 18.76
CA LEU A 23 -0.32 12.66 17.30
C LEU A 23 1.07 12.23 16.79
N LEU A 24 2.13 12.84 17.30
CA LEU A 24 3.51 12.50 16.95
C LEU A 24 3.89 11.09 17.42
N ALA A 25 3.43 10.63 18.58
CA ALA A 25 3.66 9.27 19.07
C ALA A 25 3.04 8.20 18.15
N LYS A 26 1.93 8.51 17.48
CA LYS A 26 1.35 7.64 16.43
C LYS A 26 2.22 7.60 15.18
N CYS A 27 2.87 8.71 14.82
CA CYS A 27 3.83 8.78 13.71
C CYS A 27 5.14 8.03 14.01
N LEU A 28 5.64 8.12 15.24
CA LEU A 28 6.90 7.50 15.67
C LEU A 28 6.88 5.97 15.59
N LYS A 29 5.71 5.36 15.82
CA LYS A 29 5.60 3.91 15.78
C LYS A 29 5.70 3.35 14.36
N GLY A 30 5.43 4.13 13.30
CA GLY A 30 5.42 3.62 11.92
C GLY A 30 4.55 2.37 11.70
N LYS A 31 3.69 2.03 12.68
CA LYS A 31 3.05 0.71 12.82
C LYS A 31 1.88 0.53 11.87
N SER A 32 1.28 1.62 11.42
CA SER A 32 0.32 1.54 10.33
C SER A 32 1.05 1.69 9.01
N GLN A 33 1.36 0.58 8.36
CA GLN A 33 1.27 0.58 6.90
C GLN A 33 -0.16 1.03 6.60
N ASN A 34 -0.35 2.27 6.16
CA ASN A 34 -1.67 2.75 5.78
C ASN A 34 -2.19 1.80 4.69
N PRO A 35 -3.27 1.04 4.92
CA PRO A 35 -3.78 0.08 3.94
C PRO A 35 -4.07 0.76 2.59
N ASN A 36 -4.46 2.04 2.62
CA ASN A 36 -4.67 2.84 1.42
C ASN A 36 -3.36 3.13 0.67
N GLU A 37 -2.25 3.35 1.38
CA GLU A 37 -0.93 3.53 0.75
C GLU A 37 -0.45 2.23 0.10
N SER A 38 -0.62 1.10 0.80
CA SER A 38 -0.27 -0.22 0.26
C SER A 38 -1.10 -0.56 -0.99
N LEU A 39 -2.42 -0.34 -0.95
CA LEU A 39 -3.29 -0.54 -2.10
C LEU A 39 -2.93 0.40 -3.27
N ASN A 40 -2.71 1.69 -2.99
CA ASN A 40 -2.31 2.65 -4.01
C ASN A 40 -0.98 2.24 -4.66
N ASN A 41 0.01 1.81 -3.88
CA ASN A 41 1.28 1.30 -4.38
C ASN A 41 1.07 0.09 -5.30
N LEU A 42 0.17 -0.83 -4.94
CA LEU A 42 -0.16 -1.97 -5.78
C LEU A 42 -0.84 -1.55 -7.09
N ILE A 43 -1.81 -0.64 -7.04
CA ILE A 43 -2.46 -0.06 -8.24
C ILE A 43 -1.40 0.53 -9.18
N TRP A 44 -0.49 1.36 -8.65
CA TRP A 44 0.56 2.00 -9.45
C TRP A 44 1.62 1.02 -9.96
N SER A 45 1.80 -0.13 -9.32
CA SER A 45 2.66 -1.20 -9.82
C SER A 45 2.06 -1.94 -11.02
N ARG A 46 0.72 -1.96 -11.14
CA ARG A 46 0.00 -2.56 -12.27
C ARG A 46 -0.21 -1.56 -13.40
N ILE A 47 -0.61 -0.34 -13.04
CA ILE A 47 -0.90 0.76 -13.96
C ILE A 47 -0.02 1.95 -13.57
N PRO A 48 1.22 2.03 -14.08
CA PRO A 48 2.11 3.13 -13.74
C PRO A 48 1.50 4.47 -14.13
N LYS A 49 1.55 5.46 -13.21
CA LYS A 49 1.01 6.81 -13.42
C LYS A 49 1.52 7.51 -14.68
N ARG A 50 2.74 7.18 -15.10
CA ARG A 50 3.43 7.76 -16.26
C ARG A 50 3.02 7.12 -17.59
N THR A 51 2.24 6.05 -17.56
CA THR A 51 1.82 5.32 -18.76
C THR A 51 0.36 5.61 -19.03
N PHE A 52 0.08 6.26 -20.17
CA PHE A 52 -1.29 6.43 -20.63
C PHE A 52 -1.86 5.11 -21.14
N VAL A 53 -3.03 4.72 -20.64
CA VAL A 53 -3.75 3.51 -21.04
C VAL A 53 -5.21 3.83 -21.31
N ARG A 54 -5.89 2.99 -22.09
CA ARG A 54 -7.33 3.11 -22.32
C ARG A 54 -8.11 2.85 -21.02
N LEU A 55 -9.32 3.42 -20.92
CA LEU A 55 -10.19 3.28 -19.75
C LEU A 55 -10.39 1.82 -19.34
N HIS A 56 -10.63 0.93 -20.30
CA HIS A 56 -10.81 -0.50 -20.02
C HIS A 56 -9.59 -1.13 -19.32
N THR A 57 -8.37 -0.83 -19.79
CA THR A 57 -7.12 -1.32 -19.17
C THR A 57 -6.91 -0.73 -17.78
N LEU A 58 -7.21 0.56 -17.60
CA LEU A 58 -7.16 1.22 -16.29
C LEU A 58 -8.09 0.54 -15.29
N THR A 59 -9.35 0.32 -15.69
CA THR A 59 -10.38 -0.32 -14.88
C THR A 59 -9.98 -1.75 -14.52
N PHE A 60 -9.51 -2.54 -15.50
CA PHE A 60 -9.05 -3.91 -15.25
C PHE A 60 -7.87 -3.94 -14.28
N GLY A 61 -6.85 -3.10 -14.47
CA GLY A 61 -5.69 -3.06 -13.58
C GLY A 61 -6.03 -2.63 -12.15
N ALA A 62 -6.99 -1.71 -11.99
CA ALA A 62 -7.49 -1.32 -10.67
C ALA A 62 -8.22 -2.48 -9.98
N HIS A 63 -9.11 -3.19 -10.68
CA HIS A 63 -9.79 -4.37 -10.14
C HIS A 63 -8.81 -5.49 -9.80
N ASP A 64 -7.82 -5.75 -10.67
CA ASP A 64 -6.76 -6.74 -10.44
C ASP A 64 -5.97 -6.45 -9.16
N ALA A 65 -5.61 -5.17 -8.95
CA ALA A 65 -4.91 -4.73 -7.77
C ALA A 65 -5.76 -4.90 -6.50
N VAL A 66 -7.02 -4.46 -6.52
CA VAL A 66 -7.96 -4.61 -5.39
C VAL A 66 -8.15 -6.08 -5.04
N LEU A 67 -8.39 -6.92 -6.03
CA LEU A 67 -8.54 -8.36 -5.85
C LEU A 67 -7.28 -8.98 -5.23
N SER A 68 -6.11 -8.66 -5.79
CA SER A 68 -4.83 -9.19 -5.31
C SER A 68 -4.48 -8.70 -3.90
N PHE A 69 -4.97 -7.52 -3.50
CA PHE A 69 -4.79 -6.97 -2.17
C PHE A 69 -5.68 -7.69 -1.13
N ASN A 70 -6.96 -7.87 -1.45
CA ASN A 70 -7.95 -8.43 -0.52
C ASN A 70 -7.90 -9.96 -0.44
N GLU A 71 -7.87 -10.63 -1.60
CA GLU A 71 -8.05 -12.09 -1.72
C GLU A 71 -6.76 -12.81 -2.15
N GLY A 72 -5.74 -12.04 -2.55
CA GLY A 72 -4.47 -12.58 -3.03
C GLY A 72 -4.46 -13.00 -4.50
N PHE A 73 -3.31 -13.46 -4.97
CA PHE A 73 -3.04 -13.87 -6.35
C PHE A 73 -3.78 -15.15 -6.73
N SER A 74 -3.95 -16.08 -5.78
CA SER A 74 -4.70 -17.32 -6.01
C SER A 74 -6.16 -17.10 -6.40
N SER A 75 -6.76 -15.97 -6.03
CA SER A 75 -8.11 -15.58 -6.46
C SER A 75 -8.24 -15.41 -7.99
N LYS A 76 -7.14 -15.12 -8.69
CA LYS A 76 -7.12 -15.02 -10.15
C LYS A 76 -7.42 -16.36 -10.82
N CYS A 77 -7.06 -17.48 -10.17
CA CYS A 77 -7.44 -18.80 -10.65
C CYS A 77 -8.96 -18.95 -10.72
N LYS A 78 -9.68 -18.49 -9.68
CA LYS A 78 -11.15 -18.52 -9.64
C LYS A 78 -11.78 -17.70 -10.77
N ILE A 79 -11.16 -16.56 -11.11
CA ILE A 79 -11.61 -15.73 -12.23
C ILE A 79 -11.43 -16.47 -13.56
N LEU A 80 -10.28 -17.10 -13.77
CA LEU A 80 -10.04 -17.86 -15.00
C LEU A 80 -11.01 -19.03 -15.14
N GLU A 81 -11.24 -19.78 -14.06
CA GLU A 81 -12.23 -20.86 -14.03
C GLU A 81 -13.64 -20.34 -14.34
N GLY A 82 -14.03 -19.19 -13.77
CA GLY A 82 -15.31 -18.53 -14.05
C GLY A 82 -15.45 -18.04 -15.50
N LEU A 83 -14.33 -17.82 -16.20
CA LEU A 83 -14.29 -17.52 -17.63
C LEU A 83 -14.23 -18.77 -18.52
N GLY A 84 -14.30 -19.96 -17.93
CA GLY A 84 -14.21 -21.25 -18.63
C GLY A 84 -12.78 -21.64 -19.02
N LEU A 85 -11.76 -21.01 -18.44
CA LEU A 85 -10.36 -21.35 -18.67
C LEU A 85 -9.88 -22.34 -17.60
N GLU A 86 -9.27 -23.43 -18.05
CA GLU A 86 -8.69 -24.42 -17.15
C GLU A 86 -7.42 -23.88 -16.48
N VAL A 87 -7.39 -23.95 -15.15
CA VAL A 87 -6.22 -23.56 -14.35
C VAL A 87 -5.34 -24.79 -14.10
N GLY A 88 -4.21 -24.85 -14.79
CA GLY A 88 -3.23 -25.91 -14.59
C GLY A 88 -2.55 -25.86 -13.21
N SER A 89 -2.03 -27.00 -12.76
CA SER A 89 -1.33 -27.17 -11.48
C SER A 89 -0.16 -26.20 -11.29
N ASN A 90 0.61 -25.94 -12.35
CA ASN A 90 1.73 -25.00 -12.35
C ASN A 90 1.28 -23.56 -12.05
N MET A 91 0.15 -23.14 -12.62
CA MET A 91 -0.39 -21.80 -12.37
C MET A 91 -0.85 -21.69 -10.91
N LEU A 92 -1.59 -22.67 -10.42
CA LEU A 92 -2.04 -22.68 -9.03
C LEU A 92 -0.86 -22.63 -8.04
N ALA A 93 0.18 -23.42 -8.30
CA ALA A 93 1.40 -23.42 -7.49
C ALA A 93 2.12 -22.06 -7.52
N ALA A 94 2.25 -21.45 -8.70
CA ALA A 94 2.86 -20.13 -8.85
C ALA A 94 2.07 -19.03 -8.12
N MET A 95 0.73 -19.03 -8.23
CA MET A 95 -0.12 -18.04 -7.54
C MET A 95 -0.03 -18.18 -6.02
N LYS A 96 -0.08 -19.41 -5.51
CA LYS A 96 0.11 -19.68 -4.06
C LYS A 96 1.49 -19.24 -3.58
N LYS A 97 2.55 -19.48 -4.37
CA LYS A 97 3.90 -19.02 -4.05
C LYS A 97 3.96 -17.49 -3.96
N MET A 98 3.35 -16.78 -4.90
CA MET A 98 3.29 -15.31 -4.86
C MET A 98 2.54 -14.78 -3.64
N ASP A 99 1.46 -15.45 -3.22
CA ASP A 99 0.76 -15.13 -1.98
C ASP A 99 1.65 -15.30 -0.75
N LEU A 100 2.37 -16.43 -0.65
CA LEU A 100 3.33 -16.67 0.43
C LEU A 100 4.46 -15.63 0.46
N ASP A 101 5.02 -15.30 -0.71
CA ASP A 101 6.09 -14.30 -0.80
C ASP A 101 5.58 -12.89 -0.44
N ARG A 102 4.30 -12.57 -0.73
CA ARG A 102 3.67 -11.32 -0.28
C ARG A 102 3.62 -11.26 1.25
N LEU A 103 3.15 -12.33 1.90
CA LEU A 103 3.04 -12.40 3.36
C LEU A 103 4.42 -12.26 4.02
N ARG A 104 5.42 -13.01 3.55
CA ARG A 104 6.81 -12.92 4.05
C ARG A 104 7.38 -11.51 3.93
N LYS A 105 7.12 -10.82 2.81
CA LYS A 105 7.58 -9.44 2.62
C LYS A 105 6.88 -8.47 3.58
N ALA A 106 5.58 -8.68 3.85
CA ALA A 106 4.83 -7.87 4.80
C ALA A 106 5.34 -8.05 6.24
N GLU A 107 5.56 -9.30 6.67
CA GLU A 107 6.14 -9.63 7.98
C GLU A 107 7.54 -9.01 8.13
N LYS A 108 8.41 -9.17 7.12
CA LYS A 108 9.74 -8.58 7.15
C LYS A 108 9.69 -7.05 7.24
N ALA A 109 8.81 -6.40 6.46
CA ALA A 109 8.65 -4.95 6.50
C ALA A 109 8.18 -4.48 7.90
N MET A 110 7.30 -5.23 8.56
CA MET A 110 6.87 -4.95 9.92
C MET A 110 8.04 -5.04 10.92
N THR A 111 8.83 -6.12 10.87
CA THR A 111 10.00 -6.29 11.73
C THR A 111 11.07 -5.21 11.49
N ASP A 112 11.29 -4.81 10.23
CA ASP A 112 12.25 -3.75 9.90
C ASP A 112 11.78 -2.38 10.41
N LEU A 113 10.47 -2.12 10.45
CA LEU A 113 9.89 -0.92 11.05
C LEU A 113 10.07 -0.92 12.58
N GLU A 114 9.83 -2.05 13.26
CA GLU A 114 10.05 -2.18 14.71
C GLU A 114 11.50 -1.89 15.08
N LYS A 115 12.47 -2.52 14.38
CA LYS A 115 13.91 -2.27 14.60
C LYS A 115 14.32 -0.82 14.39
N LYS A 116 13.68 -0.11 13.46
CA LYS A 116 13.94 1.32 13.23
C LYS A 116 13.36 2.20 14.33
N SER A 117 12.16 1.87 14.81
CA SER A 117 11.52 2.56 15.94
C SER A 117 12.37 2.43 17.21
N ASP A 118 12.91 1.23 17.49
CA ASP A 118 13.74 1.01 18.68
C ASP A 118 15.06 1.80 18.64
N LYS A 119 15.65 1.96 17.44
CA LYS A 119 16.86 2.78 17.24
C LYS A 119 16.62 4.28 17.32
N ALA A 120 15.40 4.75 17.04
CA ALA A 120 15.06 6.17 17.08
C ALA A 120 14.61 6.65 18.47
N GLY A 121 14.34 5.72 19.40
CA GLY A 121 13.99 6.00 20.80
C GLY A 121 15.17 6.03 21.76
N HIS A 122 16.40 5.85 21.26
CA HIS A 122 17.68 6.06 21.98
C HIS A 122 18.38 7.29 21.41
#